data_AF-A0A0G1QWX1-F1
#
_entry.id   AF-A0A0G1QWX1-F1
#
_cell.length_a   1.000
_cell.length_b   1.000
_cell.length_c   1.000
_cell.angle_alpha   90.00
_cell.angle_beta   90.00
_cell.angle_gamma   90.00
#
_symmetry.space_group_name_H-M   'P 1'
#
loop_
_entity.id
_entity.type
_entity.pdbx_description
1 polymer ?
#
loop_
_entity_poly.entity_id
_entity_poly.type
_entity_poly.pdbx_seq_one_letter_code
_entity_poly.pdbx_strand_id
1 'polypeptide(L)'
;MSKVRLTITLEEDLLKRVDSAIDGTKIRNRSHAIESLLKSSLSPTTTKVLILAGGEGVKFRPLTYELPKALIPIRGRPLLEHTLMSLRHQGFSEVIISLGHFGEKIRGRFLSGHLRGRLDETQLF
;
A
#
# COMPACT_ATOMS: atom_id res chain seq x y z
N MET A 1 -12.92 22.91 -1.55
CA MET A 1 -11.79 23.39 -0.70
C MET A 1 -11.46 24.82 -1.12
N SER A 2 -11.29 25.73 -0.16
CA SER A 2 -10.85 27.10 -0.43
C SER A 2 -9.37 27.12 -0.84
N LYS A 3 -9.01 28.02 -1.78
CA LYS A 3 -7.61 28.27 -2.14
C LYS A 3 -7.12 29.54 -1.44
N VAL A 4 -5.89 29.51 -0.95
CA VAL A 4 -5.21 30.67 -0.32
C VAL A 4 -4.00 31.05 -1.18
N ARG A 5 -3.72 32.36 -1.31
CA ARG A 5 -2.53 32.84 -2.01
C ARG A 5 -1.32 32.74 -1.08
N LEU A 6 -0.21 32.24 -1.63
CA LEU A 6 1.07 32.10 -0.95
C LEU A 6 2.14 32.75 -1.82
N THR A 7 3.02 33.56 -1.21
CA THR A 7 4.20 34.12 -1.87
C THR A 7 5.43 33.41 -1.33
N ILE A 8 6.28 32.89 -2.22
CA ILE A 8 7.52 32.18 -1.90
C ILE A 8 8.62 32.61 -2.86
N THR A 9 9.87 32.58 -2.38
CA THR A 9 11.06 32.73 -3.22
C THR A 9 11.62 31.34 -3.50
N LEU A 10 11.92 31.05 -4.76
CA LEU A 10 12.45 29.76 -5.22
C LEU A 10 13.75 29.98 -5.98
N GLU A 11 14.66 29.01 -5.91
CA GLU A 11 15.84 28.98 -6.78
C GLU A 11 15.43 28.90 -8.26
N GLU A 12 16.21 29.53 -9.13
CA GLU A 12 15.91 29.61 -10.56
C GLU A 12 15.84 28.22 -11.22
N ASP A 13 16.74 27.32 -10.84
CA ASP A 13 16.79 25.97 -11.39
C ASP A 13 15.60 25.11 -10.93
N LEU A 14 15.08 25.35 -9.73
CA LEU A 14 13.84 24.72 -9.28
C LEU A 14 12.63 25.25 -10.07
N LEU A 15 12.59 26.54 -10.37
CA LEU A 15 11.54 27.13 -11.21
C LEU A 15 11.54 26.55 -12.63
N LYS A 16 12.72 26.34 -13.23
CA LYS A 16 12.86 25.66 -14.54
C LYS A 16 12.29 24.24 -14.51
N ARG A 17 12.50 23.50 -13.43
CA ARG A 17 11.93 22.16 -13.23
C ARG A 17 10.40 22.18 -13.09
N VAL A 18 9.85 23.19 -12.40
CA VAL A 18 8.39 23.40 -12.30
C VAL A 18 7.79 23.71 -13.67
N ASP A 19 8.44 24.57 -14.46
CA ASP A 19 7.99 24.92 -15.80
C ASP A 19 7.99 23.71 -16.74
N SER A 20 8.96 22.81 -16.58
CA SER A 20 9.03 21.56 -17.35
C SER A 20 7.85 20.61 -17.08
N ALA A 21 7.14 20.78 -15.96
CA ALA A 21 5.95 19.99 -15.64
C ALA A 21 4.66 20.55 -16.28
N ILE A 22 4.72 21.70 -16.96
CA ILE A 22 3.56 22.33 -17.59
C ILE A 22 3.36 21.72 -18.98
N ASP A 23 2.35 20.86 -19.13
CA ASP A 23 2.00 20.18 -20.38
C ASP A 23 0.90 20.91 -21.19
N GLY A 24 0.40 22.04 -20.68
CA GLY A 24 -0.66 22.84 -21.30
C GLY A 24 -2.05 22.22 -21.27
N THR A 25 -2.18 20.95 -20.87
CA THR A 25 -3.44 20.19 -20.88
C THR A 25 -3.90 19.86 -19.46
N LYS A 26 -3.13 19.07 -18.71
CA LYS A 26 -3.37 18.78 -17.29
C LYS A 26 -2.81 19.87 -16.41
N ILE A 27 -1.59 20.35 -16.67
CA ILE A 27 -0.93 21.40 -15.89
C ILE A 27 -0.84 22.64 -16.76
N ARG A 28 -1.64 23.65 -16.42
CA ARG A 28 -1.90 24.83 -17.27
C ARG A 28 -1.03 26.03 -16.93
N ASN A 29 -0.46 26.08 -15.73
CA ASN A 29 0.37 27.19 -15.26
C ASN A 29 1.24 26.75 -14.08
N ARG A 30 2.20 27.60 -13.71
CA ARG A 30 3.11 27.42 -12.57
C ARG A 30 2.37 27.15 -11.26
N SER A 31 1.30 27.90 -10.97
CA SER A 31 0.53 27.71 -9.73
C SER A 31 -0.10 26.32 -9.66
N HIS A 32 -0.63 25.80 -10.78
CA HIS A 32 -1.17 24.45 -10.86
C HIS A 32 -0.07 23.39 -10.75
N ALA A 33 1.09 23.63 -11.38
CA ALA A 33 2.25 22.74 -11.28
C ALA A 33 2.74 22.62 -9.83
N ILE A 34 2.93 23.75 -9.15
CA ILE A 34 3.36 23.82 -7.75
C ILE A 34 2.33 23.14 -6.84
N GLU A 35 1.03 23.42 -7.02
CA GLU A 35 -0.02 22.78 -6.22
C GLU A 35 -0.01 21.25 -6.39
N SER A 36 0.17 20.76 -7.62
CA SER A 36 0.22 19.33 -7.93
C SER A 36 1.46 18.66 -7.33
N LEU A 37 2.63 19.27 -7.48
CA LEU A 37 3.90 18.79 -6.93
C LEU A 37 3.89 18.78 -5.41
N LEU A 38 3.35 19.83 -4.78
CA LEU A 38 3.18 19.88 -3.33
C LEU A 38 2.18 18.83 -2.87
N LYS A 39 1.08 18.63 -3.60
CA LYS A 39 0.14 17.54 -3.31
C LYS A 39 0.82 16.18 -3.42
N SER A 40 1.62 15.91 -4.43
CA SER A 40 2.29 14.61 -4.55
C SER A 40 3.40 14.41 -3.52
N SER A 41 4.10 15.47 -3.11
CA SER A 41 5.18 15.40 -2.12
C SER A 41 4.68 15.41 -0.67
N LEU A 42 3.59 16.12 -0.39
CA LEU A 42 3.00 16.25 0.94
C LEU A 42 1.84 15.26 1.17
N SER A 43 1.29 14.66 0.12
CA SER A 43 0.43 13.50 0.32
C SER A 43 1.26 12.43 1.01
N PRO A 44 0.76 11.79 2.08
CA PRO A 44 1.38 10.56 2.54
C PRO A 44 1.50 9.67 1.31
N THR A 45 2.72 9.27 0.96
CA THR A 45 2.96 8.33 -0.13
C THR A 45 2.05 7.15 0.15
N THR A 46 0.97 6.98 -0.62
CA THR A 46 -0.10 6.04 -0.27
C THR A 46 0.51 4.68 0.06
N THR A 47 0.60 4.39 1.34
CA THR A 47 1.39 3.31 1.95
C THR A 47 0.60 2.01 1.99
N LYS A 48 -0.40 1.89 1.12
CA LYS A 48 -1.36 0.78 1.11
C LYS A 48 -0.85 -0.32 0.20
N VAL A 49 -0.56 -1.47 0.80
CA VAL A 49 -0.15 -2.68 0.08
C VAL A 49 -1.31 -3.64 0.03
N LEU A 50 -1.67 -4.13 -1.16
CA LEU A 50 -2.65 -5.21 -1.31
C LEU A 50 -1.93 -6.56 -1.45
N ILE A 51 -2.21 -7.49 -0.56
CA ILE A 51 -1.76 -8.88 -0.63
C ILE A 51 -2.93 -9.75 -1.08
N LEU A 52 -2.77 -10.46 -2.19
CA LEU A 52 -3.76 -11.42 -2.70
C LEU A 52 -3.50 -12.80 -2.07
N ALA A 53 -4.30 -13.14 -1.05
CA ALA A 53 -4.17 -14.39 -0.29
C ALA A 53 -5.34 -15.37 -0.55
N GLY A 54 -6.20 -15.10 -1.54
CA GLY A 54 -7.40 -15.89 -1.80
C GLY A 54 -7.26 -17.10 -2.73
N GLY A 55 -6.07 -17.39 -3.26
CA GLY A 55 -5.87 -18.50 -4.19
C GLY A 55 -5.78 -19.88 -3.52
N GLU A 56 -6.30 -20.92 -4.18
CA GLU A 56 -6.30 -22.31 -3.70
C GLU A 56 -4.91 -22.94 -3.51
N GLY A 57 -3.86 -22.35 -4.10
CA GLY A 57 -2.50 -22.87 -3.95
C GLY A 57 -2.29 -24.26 -4.54
N VAL A 58 -2.97 -24.59 -5.64
CA VAL A 58 -2.99 -25.92 -6.30
C VAL A 58 -1.60 -26.53 -6.52
N LYS A 59 -0.60 -25.70 -6.82
CA LYS A 59 0.79 -26.13 -7.04
C LYS A 59 1.50 -26.68 -5.80
N PHE A 60 0.96 -26.41 -4.61
CA PHE A 60 1.50 -26.86 -3.32
C PHE A 60 0.71 -28.04 -2.75
N ARG A 61 -0.17 -28.67 -3.54
CA ARG A 61 -0.84 -29.90 -3.14
C ARG A 61 0.21 -31.01 -2.93
N PRO A 62 0.03 -31.91 -1.95
CA PRO A 62 -1.20 -32.08 -1.14
C PRO A 62 -1.33 -31.12 0.05
N LEU A 63 -0.30 -30.34 0.39
CA LEU A 63 -0.31 -29.45 1.58
C LEU A 63 -1.49 -28.47 1.57
N THR A 64 -1.86 -27.98 0.40
CA THR A 64 -2.95 -27.01 0.23
C THR A 64 -4.36 -27.59 0.15
N TYR A 65 -4.53 -28.90 0.37
CA TYR A 65 -5.87 -29.48 0.53
C TYR A 65 -6.58 -28.99 1.78
N GLU A 66 -5.84 -28.77 2.86
CA GLU A 66 -6.42 -28.36 4.15
C GLU A 66 -5.83 -27.05 4.68
N LEU A 67 -4.67 -26.61 4.17
CA LEU A 67 -3.96 -25.43 4.65
C LEU A 67 -3.82 -24.38 3.51
N PRO A 68 -4.33 -23.15 3.64
CA PRO A 68 -4.09 -22.14 2.61
C PRO A 68 -2.60 -21.87 2.44
N LYS A 69 -2.16 -21.59 1.21
CA LYS A 69 -0.74 -21.29 0.90
C LYS A 69 -0.17 -20.20 1.82
N ALA A 70 -0.97 -19.19 2.15
CA ALA A 70 -0.61 -18.10 3.06
C ALA A 70 -0.17 -18.59 4.46
N LEU A 71 -0.67 -19.75 4.91
CA LEU A 71 -0.39 -20.34 6.21
C LEU A 71 0.65 -21.46 6.18
N ILE A 72 1.20 -21.82 5.01
CA ILE A 72 2.27 -22.82 4.94
C ILE A 72 3.45 -22.35 5.80
N PRO A 73 3.92 -23.18 6.77
CA PRO A 73 5.03 -22.81 7.62
C PRO A 73 6.35 -22.86 6.86
N ILE A 74 7.08 -21.74 6.86
CA ILE A 74 8.45 -21.63 6.39
C ILE A 74 9.31 -21.27 7.59
N ARG A 75 10.22 -22.17 7.99
CA ARG A 75 11.06 -22.04 9.20
C ARG A 75 10.24 -21.71 10.45
N GLY A 76 9.11 -22.39 10.64
CA GLY A 76 8.25 -22.24 11.81
C GLY A 76 7.31 -21.02 11.81
N ARG A 77 7.32 -20.18 10.75
CA ARG A 77 6.40 -19.05 10.60
C ARG A 77 5.58 -19.13 9.31
N PRO A 78 4.29 -18.77 9.29
CA PRO A 78 3.48 -18.69 8.09
C PRO A 78 4.14 -17.87 6.97
N LEU A 79 3.98 -18.32 5.72
CA LEU A 79 4.46 -17.59 4.54
C LEU A 79 3.98 -16.12 4.53
N LEU A 80 2.72 -15.88 4.86
CA LEU A 80 2.14 -14.53 4.92
C LEU A 80 2.83 -13.64 5.96
N GLU A 81 3.30 -14.22 7.07
CA GLU A 81 4.02 -13.49 8.11
C GLU A 81 5.39 -12.98 7.60
N HIS A 82 6.09 -13.78 6.79
CA HIS A 82 7.33 -13.35 6.15
C HIS A 82 7.11 -12.14 5.22
N THR A 83 6.02 -12.17 4.43
CA THR A 83 5.65 -11.05 3.57
C THR A 83 5.35 -9.80 4.38
N LEU A 84 4.54 -9.92 5.44
CA LEU A 84 4.18 -8.80 6.32
C LEU A 84 5.41 -8.20 7.02
N MET A 85 6.32 -9.04 7.51
CA MET A 85 7.58 -8.58 8.11
C MET A 85 8.45 -7.83 7.10
N SER A 86 8.57 -8.34 5.87
CA SER A 86 9.34 -7.67 4.82
C SER A 86 8.76 -6.30 4.48
N LEU A 87 7.43 -6.21 4.34
CA LEU A 87 6.74 -4.95 4.07
C LEU A 87 6.93 -3.95 5.21
N ARG A 88 6.87 -4.42 6.47
CA ARG A 88 7.14 -3.58 7.64
C ARG A 88 8.57 -3.05 7.64
N HIS A 89 9.58 -3.86 7.31
CA HIS A 89 10.98 -3.41 7.22
C HIS A 89 11.19 -2.36 6.12
N GLN A 90 10.37 -2.38 5.08
CA GLN A 90 10.39 -1.41 3.99
C GLN A 90 9.58 -0.12 4.31
N GLY A 91 8.99 -0.02 5.51
CA GLY A 91 8.25 1.17 5.95
C GLY A 91 6.78 1.19 5.55
N PHE A 92 6.22 0.08 5.04
CA PHE A 92 4.79 0.00 4.77
C PHE A 92 4.00 -0.19 6.07
N SER A 93 3.05 0.70 6.31
CA SER A 93 2.22 0.74 7.53
C SER A 93 0.78 0.29 7.30
N GLU A 94 0.30 0.30 6.05
CA GLU A 94 -1.07 -0.05 5.72
C GLU A 94 -1.09 -1.26 4.76
N VAL A 95 -1.63 -2.39 5.21
CA VAL A 95 -1.69 -3.62 4.41
C VAL A 95 -3.13 -4.13 4.37
N ILE A 96 -3.64 -4.32 3.17
CA ILE A 96 -4.92 -4.93 2.86
C ILE A 96 -4.64 -6.35 2.39
N ILE A 97 -5.38 -7.33 2.92
CA ILE A 97 -5.23 -8.73 2.52
C ILE A 97 -6.55 -9.18 1.92
N SER A 98 -6.57 -9.45 0.62
CA SER A 98 -7.72 -10.03 -0.05
C SER A 98 -7.75 -11.54 0.26
N LEU A 99 -8.85 -11.97 0.87
CA LEU A 99 -9.10 -13.34 1.27
C LEU A 99 -10.02 -14.02 0.26
N GLY A 100 -9.89 -15.34 0.14
CA GLY A 100 -10.70 -16.17 -0.75
C GLY A 100 -10.85 -17.56 -0.17
N HIS A 101 -10.37 -18.58 -0.89
CA HIS A 101 -10.42 -19.96 -0.39
C HIS A 101 -9.68 -20.09 0.96
N PHE A 102 -10.34 -20.66 1.98
CA PHE A 102 -9.89 -20.71 3.38
C PHE A 102 -9.67 -19.35 4.08
N GLY A 103 -10.38 -18.29 3.66
CA GLY A 103 -10.30 -16.96 4.29
C GLY A 103 -10.46 -16.98 5.81
N GLU A 104 -11.38 -17.80 6.35
CA GLU A 104 -11.59 -17.96 7.79
C GLU A 104 -10.37 -18.49 8.54
N LYS A 105 -9.59 -19.40 7.95
CA LYS A 105 -8.36 -19.91 8.59
C LYS A 105 -7.29 -18.81 8.69
N ILE A 106 -7.18 -17.97 7.66
CA ILE A 106 -6.26 -16.83 7.64
C ILE A 106 -6.72 -15.78 8.65
N ARG A 107 -8.00 -15.41 8.65
CA ARG A 107 -8.64 -14.51 9.63
C ARG A 107 -8.39 -15.02 11.05
N GLY A 108 -8.70 -16.28 11.34
CA GLY A 108 -8.49 -16.89 12.65
C GLY A 108 -7.02 -16.91 13.12
N ARG A 109 -6.04 -16.97 12.21
CA ARG A 109 -4.62 -16.90 12.61
C ARG A 109 -4.14 -15.47 12.89
N PHE A 110 -4.54 -14.51 12.06
CA PHE A 110 -3.98 -13.14 12.07
C PHE A 110 -4.82 -12.12 12.85
N LEU A 111 -6.12 -12.35 13.06
CA LEU A 111 -6.97 -11.48 13.88
C LEU A 111 -7.03 -11.91 15.36
N SER A 112 -6.77 -13.19 15.66
CA SER A 112 -6.76 -13.71 17.04
C SER A 112 -5.43 -13.50 17.78
N GLY A 113 -4.35 -13.14 17.06
CA GLY A 113 -3.00 -13.08 17.62
C GLY A 113 -2.28 -11.79 17.25
N HIS A 114 -2.23 -10.84 18.19
CA HIS A 114 -1.18 -9.83 18.48
C HIS A 114 -0.39 -9.10 17.36
N LEU A 115 -0.71 -9.27 16.07
CA LEU A 115 -0.19 -8.46 14.99
C LEU A 115 -1.14 -7.29 14.78
N ARG A 116 -0.98 -6.29 15.64
CA ARG A 116 -1.67 -4.99 15.56
C ARG A 116 -1.09 -4.14 14.42
N GLY A 117 -1.04 -4.70 13.22
CA GLY A 117 -1.21 -3.91 12.01
C GLY A 117 -2.70 -3.60 11.97
N ARG A 118 -3.07 -2.35 11.72
CA ARG A 118 -4.47 -1.93 11.71
C ARG A 118 -5.19 -2.65 10.57
N LEU A 119 -5.72 -3.85 10.86
CA LEU A 119 -6.70 -4.54 10.05
C LEU A 119 -7.99 -3.76 10.26
N ASP A 120 -8.04 -2.56 9.71
CA ASP A 120 -9.30 -1.87 9.57
C ASP A 120 -10.20 -2.82 8.78
N GLU A 121 -11.40 -3.04 9.30
CA GLU A 121 -12.51 -3.76 8.68
C GLU A 121 -13.00 -3.09 7.38
N THR A 122 -12.13 -2.37 6.65
CA THR A 122 -12.53 -1.60 5.48
C THR A 122 -12.46 -2.47 4.23
N GLN A 123 -13.64 -3.05 3.96
CA GLN A 123 -14.10 -3.55 2.67
C GLN A 123 -13.48 -4.86 2.19
N LEU A 124 -14.13 -5.93 2.65
CA LEU A 124 -14.29 -7.18 1.91
C LEU A 124 -14.83 -6.86 0.50
N PHE A 125 -13.95 -6.94 -0.50
CA PHE A 125 -14.29 -7.26 -1.89
C PHE A 125 -13.31 -8.34 -2.38
#